data_AF-A0AAJ2PEE3-F1
#
_entry.id   AF-A0AAJ2PEE3-F1
#
_cell.length_a   1.000
_cell.length_b   1.000
_cell.length_c   1.000
_cell.angle_alpha   90.00
_cell.angle_beta   90.00
_cell.angle_gamma   90.00
#
_symmetry.space_group_name_H-M   'P 1'
#
loop_
_entity.id
_entity.type
_entity.pdbx_description
1 polymer ?
#
loop_
_entity_poly.entity_id
_entity_poly.type
_entity_poly.pdbx_seq_one_letter_code
_entity_poly.pdbx_strand_id
1 'polypeptide(L)' 'AEYIKKKVSKEVIAYIAGKNAPKEKQMGHAGAIIYGNFGSYESKINSLKEAGVKVAENIFDVIKFFK' A
#
# COMPACT_ATOMS: atom_id res chain seq x y z
N ALA A 1 2.67 0.84 -9.07
CA ALA A 1 3.85 1.55 -8.51
C ALA A 1 4.90 1.90 -9.58
N GLU A 2 4.48 2.10 -10.85
CA GLU A 2 5.40 2.29 -11.98
C GLU A 2 6.28 3.53 -11.85
N TYR A 3 5.73 4.63 -11.32
CA TYR A 3 6.48 5.86 -11.11
C TYR A 3 7.70 5.67 -10.18
N ILE A 4 7.51 4.93 -9.07
CA ILE A 4 8.60 4.61 -8.13
C ILE A 4 9.70 3.85 -8.88
N LYS A 5 9.30 2.78 -9.60
CA LYS A 5 10.23 1.94 -10.38
C LYS A 5 11.03 2.72 -11.43
N LYS A 6 10.44 3.74 -12.06
CA LYS A 6 11.05 4.48 -13.18
C LYS A 6 11.80 5.75 -12.78
N LYS A 7 11.41 6.40 -11.68
CA LYS A 7 11.79 7.82 -11.43
C LYS A 7 12.24 8.11 -10.01
N VAL A 8 12.05 7.21 -9.05
CA VAL A 8 12.39 7.46 -7.64
C VAL A 8 13.67 6.72 -7.28
N SER A 9 14.70 7.48 -6.88
CA SER A 9 16.00 6.94 -6.46
C SER A 9 16.17 6.83 -4.94
N LYS A 10 15.37 7.58 -4.17
CA LYS A 10 15.37 7.46 -2.70
C LYS A 10 14.66 6.19 -2.28
N GLU A 11 15.07 5.65 -1.15
CA GLU A 11 14.38 4.52 -0.54
C GLU A 11 12.92 4.88 -0.23
N VAL A 12 12.01 3.96 -0.57
CA VAL A 12 10.58 4.10 -0.30
C VAL A 12 10.14 2.98 0.63
N ILE A 13 9.51 3.37 1.73
CA ILE A 13 8.86 2.49 2.70
C ILE A 13 7.37 2.82 2.67
N ALA A 14 6.51 1.81 2.66
CA ALA A 14 5.06 1.99 2.61
C ALA A 14 4.32 1.13 3.64
N TYR A 15 3.18 1.62 4.10
CA TYR A 15 2.17 0.85 4.83
C TYR A 15 0.81 1.12 4.16
N ILE A 16 0.05 0.05 3.90
CA ILE A 16 -1.30 0.16 3.33
C ILE A 16 -2.30 -0.14 4.43
N ALA A 17 -3.12 0.84 4.80
CA ALA A 17 -4.20 0.62 5.77
C ALA A 17 -5.39 -0.11 5.13
N GLY A 18 -6.27 -0.67 5.97
CA GLY A 18 -7.52 -1.28 5.50
C GLY A 18 -7.38 -2.70 4.94
N LYS A 19 -6.41 -3.50 5.43
CA LYS A 19 -6.25 -4.92 5.08
C LYS A 19 -7.56 -5.72 5.15
N ASN A 20 -8.36 -5.44 6.18
CA ASN A 20 -9.64 -6.10 6.44
C ASN A 20 -10.85 -5.22 6.02
N ALA A 21 -10.65 -4.25 5.12
CA ALA A 21 -11.74 -3.39 4.68
C ALA A 21 -12.79 -4.22 3.94
N PRO A 22 -14.07 -4.13 4.31
CA PRO A 22 -15.15 -4.80 3.60
C PRO A 22 -15.28 -4.27 2.16
N LYS A 23 -15.56 -5.16 1.21
CA LYS A 23 -15.84 -4.77 -0.17
C LYS A 23 -17.08 -3.87 -0.22
N GLU A 24 -17.09 -2.92 -1.16
CA GLU A 24 -18.24 -2.05 -1.46
C GLU A 24 -18.72 -1.18 -0.29
N LYS A 25 -17.92 -1.07 0.77
CA LYS A 25 -18.20 -0.22 1.92
C LYS A 25 -17.15 0.87 2.04
N GLN A 26 -17.62 2.11 2.12
CA GLN A 26 -16.78 3.27 2.38
C GLN A 26 -16.34 3.28 3.85
N MET A 27 -15.04 3.43 4.08
CA MET A 27 -14.43 3.44 5.41
C MET A 27 -14.02 4.86 5.81
N GLY A 28 -14.95 5.64 6.36
CA GLY A 28 -14.70 6.99 6.86
C GLY A 28 -14.35 7.99 5.74
N HIS A 29 -13.07 8.02 5.32
CA HIS A 29 -12.59 8.84 4.22
C HIS A 29 -13.35 8.55 2.92
N ALA A 30 -13.73 9.59 2.17
CA ALA A 30 -14.53 9.46 0.95
C ALA A 30 -13.92 8.51 -0.09
N GLY A 31 -12.59 8.52 -0.24
CA GLY A 31 -11.88 7.63 -1.17
C GLY A 31 -11.52 6.25 -0.62
N ALA A 32 -11.84 5.94 0.64
CA ALA A 32 -11.49 4.68 1.29
C ALA A 32 -12.54 3.60 1.02
N ILE A 33 -12.70 3.23 -0.26
CA ILE A 33 -13.62 2.19 -0.73
C ILE A 33 -12.90 1.26 -1.71
N ILE A 34 -13.20 -0.03 -1.66
CA ILE A 34 -12.76 -1.01 -2.66
C ILE A 34 -13.85 -1.10 -3.72
N TYR A 35 -13.54 -0.71 -4.97
CA TYR A 35 -14.49 -0.71 -6.09
C TYR A 35 -14.15 -1.82 -7.09
N GLY A 36 -15.01 -2.85 -7.18
CA GLY A 36 -14.77 -4.04 -7.99
C GLY A 36 -13.45 -4.72 -7.61
N ASN A 37 -12.59 -4.95 -8.61
CA ASN A 37 -11.24 -5.50 -8.42
C ASN A 37 -10.16 -4.41 -8.30
N PHE A 38 -10.52 -3.14 -8.46
CA PHE A 38 -9.57 -2.04 -8.43
C PHE A 38 -9.30 -1.59 -6.99
N GLY A 39 -8.02 -1.41 -6.69
CA GLY A 39 -7.58 -0.84 -5.41
C GLY A 39 -7.68 -1.80 -4.21
N SER A 40 -7.79 -3.11 -4.46
CA SER A 40 -7.69 -4.12 -3.40
C SER A 40 -6.36 -4.01 -2.66
N TYR A 41 -6.37 -4.40 -1.38
CA TYR A 41 -5.17 -4.40 -0.55
C TYR A 41 -4.02 -5.21 -1.17
N GLU A 42 -4.33 -6.43 -1.64
CA GLU A 42 -3.35 -7.34 -2.25
C GLU A 42 -2.74 -6.77 -3.53
N SER A 43 -3.56 -6.20 -4.42
CA SER A 43 -3.08 -5.59 -5.67
C SER A 43 -2.09 -4.45 -5.39
N LYS A 44 -2.40 -3.59 -4.40
CA LYS A 44 -1.51 -2.49 -3.99
C LYS A 44 -0.20 -3.00 -3.42
N ILE A 45 -0.24 -3.99 -2.53
CA ILE A 45 0.97 -4.57 -1.92
C ILE A 45 1.86 -5.22 -2.98
N ASN A 46 1.29 -6.04 -3.86
CA ASN A 46 2.06 -6.72 -4.91
C ASN A 46 2.73 -5.70 -5.83
N SER A 47 1.99 -4.69 -6.30
CA SER A 47 2.55 -3.66 -7.17
C SER A 47 3.68 -2.88 -6.50
N LEU A 48 3.59 -2.58 -5.20
CA LEU A 48 4.65 -1.89 -4.45
C LEU A 48 5.88 -2.77 -4.25
N LYS A 49 5.69 -4.04 -3.85
CA LYS A 49 6.78 -5.01 -3.70
C LYS A 49 7.54 -5.23 -5.01
N GLU A 50 6.83 -5.36 -6.13
CA GLU A 50 7.41 -5.46 -7.49
C GLU A 50 8.22 -4.22 -7.91
N ALA A 51 7.92 -3.06 -7.33
CA ALA A 51 8.67 -1.83 -7.54
C ALA A 51 9.85 -1.68 -6.55
N GLY A 52 10.15 -2.69 -5.73
CA GLY A 52 11.24 -2.66 -4.76
C GLY A 52 10.93 -1.90 -3.46
N VAL A 53 9.66 -1.57 -3.21
CA VAL A 53 9.23 -0.86 -2.00
C VAL A 53 9.18 -1.83 -0.82
N LYS A 54 9.76 -1.43 0.33
CA LYS A 54 9.57 -2.15 1.60
C LYS A 54 8.17 -1.86 2.12
N VAL A 55 7.30 -2.88 2.16
CA VAL A 55 5.92 -2.74 2.63
C VAL A 55 5.78 -3.35 4.02
N ALA A 56 5.43 -2.54 5.00
CA ALA A 56 5.20 -2.96 6.38
C ALA A 56 3.86 -3.70 6.52
N GLU A 57 3.84 -4.77 7.32
CA GLU A 57 2.60 -5.52 7.60
C GLU A 57 1.74 -4.84 8.67
N ASN A 58 2.37 -4.27 9.69
CA ASN A 58 1.75 -3.43 10.70
C ASN A 58 2.34 -2.01 10.64
N ILE A 59 1.57 -1.01 11.06
CA ILE A 59 2.04 0.38 11.11
C ILE A 59 3.30 0.52 11.97
N PHE A 60 3.40 -0.24 13.07
CA PHE A 60 4.58 -0.20 13.95
C PHE A 60 5.84 -0.80 13.30
N ASP A 61 5.68 -1.67 12.29
CA ASP A 61 6.82 -2.28 11.60
C ASP A 61 7.55 -1.30 10.68
N VAL A 62 6.93 -0.17 10.34
CA VAL A 62 7.56 0.90 9.55
C VAL A 62 8.88 1.33 10.19
N ILE A 63 8.91 1.41 11.53
CA ILE A 63 10.11 1.80 12.30
C ILE A 63 11.27 0.82 12.08
N LYS A 64 10.99 -0.47 11.85
CA LYS A 64 12.02 -1.51 11.64
C LYS A 64 12.82 -1.29 10.36
N PHE A 65 12.31 -0.49 9.42
CA PHE A 65 12.96 -0.19 8.15
C PHE A 65 13.85 1.05 8.18
N PHE A 66 13.77 1.89 9.22
CA PHE A 66 14.57 3.11 9.39
C PHE A 66 15.92 2.88 10.10
N LYS A 67 16.54 1.71 9.93
CA LYS A 67 17.83 1.40 10.53
C LYS A 67 18.99 2.08 9.82
#